data_AF-F0ZVZ8-F1
#
_entry.id   AF-F0ZVZ8-F1
#
_cell.length_a   1.000
_cell.length_b   1.000
_cell.length_c   1.000
_cell.angle_alpha   90.00
_cell.angle_beta   90.00
_cell.angle_gamma   90.00
#
_symmetry.space_group_name_H-M   'P 1'
#
loop_
_entity.id
_entity.type
_entity.pdbx_description
1 polymer ?
#
loop_
_entity_poly.entity_id
_entity_poly.type
_entity_poly.pdbx_seq_one_letter_code
_entity_poly.pdbx_strand_id
1 'polypeptide(L)'
;MEPIHNADTNTITYKPPRGCNYQDLKDYLVFSRKDNDNFVYEINKIKSPETECEAVWEKLHNKTLFRCEIIKNCINLTKKDIESNNFSNNSEKIKLQNKLNMLNMELEVEEIIKDQAKKVFHKICR
;
A
#
# COMPACT_ATOMS: atom_id res chain seq x y z
N MET A 1 10.24 13.98 3.24
CA MET A 1 9.45 13.92 1.99
C MET A 1 8.73 15.24 1.81
N GLU A 2 8.90 15.93 0.69
CA GLU A 2 8.19 17.18 0.40
C GLU A 2 6.98 16.92 -0.50
N PRO A 3 5.78 17.46 -0.17
CA PRO A 3 4.62 17.37 -1.04
C PRO A 3 4.85 18.21 -2.31
N ILE A 4 4.51 17.66 -3.46
CA ILE A 4 4.49 18.41 -4.72
C ILE A 4 3.07 18.92 -4.93
N HIS A 5 2.90 20.23 -4.92
CA HIS A 5 1.66 20.89 -5.29
C HIS A 5 1.53 20.88 -6.82
N ASN A 6 0.55 20.16 -7.35
CA ASN A 6 0.12 20.35 -8.73
C ASN A 6 -0.84 21.55 -8.77
N ALA A 7 -0.54 22.55 -9.60
CA ALA A 7 -1.24 23.82 -9.63
C ALA A 7 -2.72 23.75 -10.08
N ASP A 8 -3.17 22.62 -10.66
CA ASP A 8 -4.50 22.52 -11.26
C ASP A 8 -5.50 21.63 -10.50
N THR A 9 -5.10 21.03 -9.38
CA THR A 9 -6.01 20.28 -8.50
C THR A 9 -5.46 20.35 -7.07
N ASN A 10 -6.31 20.65 -6.08
CA ASN A 10 -5.98 20.66 -4.64
C ASN A 10 -5.69 19.24 -4.07
N THR A 11 -5.02 18.40 -4.85
CA THR A 11 -4.63 17.03 -4.51
C THR A 11 -3.14 16.98 -4.26
N ILE A 12 -2.78 16.88 -2.98
CA ILE A 12 -1.42 16.52 -2.56
C ILE A 12 -1.11 15.15 -3.16
N THR A 13 -0.12 15.05 -4.03
CA THR A 13 0.31 13.76 -4.61
C THR A 13 1.54 13.26 -3.88
N TYR A 14 1.40 12.22 -3.07
CA TYR A 14 2.55 11.55 -2.43
C TYR A 14 3.21 10.60 -3.43
N LYS A 15 4.47 10.86 -3.74
CA LYS A 15 5.28 9.93 -4.54
C LYS A 15 5.66 8.71 -3.70
N PRO A 16 5.79 7.52 -4.32
CA PRO A 16 6.33 6.35 -3.65
C PRO A 16 7.71 6.64 -3.05
N PRO A 17 8.02 6.12 -1.86
CA PRO A 17 9.33 6.32 -1.26
C PRO A 17 10.41 5.62 -2.10
N ARG A 18 11.55 6.30 -2.28
CA ARG A 18 12.71 5.75 -3.03
C ARG A 18 13.52 4.73 -2.22
N GLY A 19 13.27 4.64 -0.91
CA GLY A 19 13.97 3.75 -0.01
C GLY A 19 13.03 3.21 1.05
N CYS A 20 13.58 2.40 1.96
CA CYS A 20 12.79 1.68 2.94
C CYS A 20 12.84 2.31 4.33
N ASN A 21 12.82 3.64 4.40
CA ASN A 21 12.51 4.30 5.67
C ASN A 21 11.06 3.97 6.03
N TYR A 22 10.84 3.41 7.22
CA TYR A 22 9.51 2.94 7.61
C TYR A 22 8.51 4.10 7.76
N GLN A 23 8.95 5.27 8.22
CA GLN A 23 8.08 6.43 8.40
C GLN A 23 7.58 6.95 7.05
N ASP A 24 8.48 7.15 6.09
CA ASP A 24 8.12 7.59 4.73
C ASP A 24 7.17 6.58 4.03
N LEU A 25 7.43 5.28 4.21
CA LEU A 25 6.55 4.24 3.68
C LEU A 25 5.17 4.27 4.34
N LYS A 26 5.12 4.38 5.67
CA LYS A 26 3.86 4.44 6.41
C LYS A 26 3.01 5.63 5.96
N ASP A 27 3.60 6.81 5.83
CA ASP A 27 2.90 8.02 5.40
C ASP A 27 2.36 7.88 3.97
N TYR A 28 3.16 7.29 3.06
CA TYR A 28 2.72 6.95 1.72
C TYR A 28 1.56 5.94 1.72
N LEU A 29 1.62 4.89 2.54
CA LEU A 29 0.58 3.87 2.64
C LEU A 29 -0.73 4.46 3.16
N VAL A 30 -0.68 5.29 4.20
CA VAL A 30 -1.87 6.00 4.73
C VAL A 30 -2.54 6.83 3.64
N PHE A 31 -1.76 7.59 2.88
CA PHE A 31 -2.31 8.40 1.79
C PHE A 31 -2.87 7.55 0.65
N SER A 32 -2.09 6.59 0.15
CA SER A 32 -2.45 5.76 -1.02
C SER A 32 -3.59 4.78 -0.73
N ARG A 33 -3.86 4.46 0.53
CA ARG A 33 -5.01 3.63 0.93
C ARG A 33 -6.35 4.36 0.82
N LYS A 34 -6.38 5.69 0.72
CA LYS A 34 -7.63 6.46 0.50
C LYS A 34 -8.40 6.04 -0.76
N ASP A 35 -7.71 5.43 -1.72
CA ASP A 35 -8.36 4.83 -2.88
C ASP A 35 -9.32 3.69 -2.50
N ASN A 36 -9.07 2.96 -1.41
CA ASN A 36 -9.98 1.94 -0.89
C ASN A 36 -11.23 2.56 -0.24
N ASP A 37 -11.08 3.71 0.43
CA ASP A 37 -12.23 4.45 0.98
C ASP A 37 -13.13 4.95 -0.17
N ASN A 38 -12.50 5.48 -1.22
CA ASN A 38 -13.20 5.93 -2.42
C ASN A 38 -13.82 4.78 -3.23
N PHE A 39 -13.26 3.57 -3.15
CA PHE A 39 -13.76 2.42 -3.90
C PHE A 39 -15.24 2.13 -3.61
N VAL A 40 -15.64 2.15 -2.33
CA VAL A 40 -17.04 1.92 -1.94
C VAL A 40 -17.96 2.97 -2.54
N TYR A 41 -17.51 4.22 -2.65
CA TYR A 41 -18.29 5.27 -3.28
C TYR A 41 -18.40 5.07 -4.80
N GLU A 42 -17.29 4.78 -5.48
CA GLU A 42 -17.26 4.59 -6.93
C GLU A 42 -18.08 3.37 -7.36
N ILE A 43 -17.99 2.27 -6.63
CA ILE A 43 -18.71 1.05 -6.98
C ILE A 43 -20.23 1.18 -6.76
N ASN A 44 -20.68 1.96 -5.78
CA ASN A 44 -22.11 2.24 -5.56
C ASN A 44 -22.72 3.16 -6.64
N LYS A 45 -21.91 3.82 -7.46
CA LYS A 45 -22.41 4.66 -8.57
C LYS A 45 -22.64 3.89 -9.86
N ILE A 46 -22.14 2.66 -9.94
CA ILE A 46 -22.24 1.85 -11.15
C ILE A 46 -23.70 1.68 -11.53
N LYS A 47 -24.04 2.00 -12.78
CA LYS A 47 -25.39 1.85 -13.33
C LYS A 47 -25.48 0.64 -14.25
N SER A 48 -24.37 0.26 -14.86
CA SER A 48 -24.24 -0.87 -15.77
C SER A 48 -23.13 -1.81 -15.27
N PRO A 49 -23.45 -2.73 -14.33
CA PRO A 49 -22.46 -3.64 -13.75
C PRO A 49 -21.69 -4.47 -14.79
N GLU A 50 -22.33 -4.84 -15.90
CA GLU A 50 -21.72 -5.67 -16.95
C GLU A 50 -20.52 -5.00 -17.67
N THR A 51 -20.43 -3.67 -17.64
CA THR A 51 -19.41 -2.92 -18.39
C THR A 51 -18.51 -2.07 -17.51
N GLU A 52 -18.99 -1.60 -16.36
CA GLU A 52 -18.25 -0.64 -15.52
C GLU A 52 -17.47 -1.32 -14.39
N CYS A 53 -17.94 -2.47 -13.89
CA CYS A 53 -17.40 -3.10 -12.69
C CYS A 53 -15.91 -3.44 -12.81
N GLU A 54 -15.51 -4.05 -13.93
CA GLU A 54 -14.12 -4.46 -14.12
C GLU A 54 -13.16 -3.27 -14.09
N ALA A 55 -13.52 -2.17 -14.76
CA ALA A 55 -12.70 -0.96 -14.79
C ALA A 55 -12.51 -0.33 -13.41
N VAL A 56 -13.58 -0.29 -12.59
CA VAL A 56 -13.51 0.21 -11.21
C VAL A 56 -12.64 -0.70 -10.33
N TRP A 57 -12.77 -2.03 -10.50
CA TRP A 57 -11.98 -3.01 -9.78
C TRP A 57 -10.49 -2.97 -10.16
N GLU A 58 -10.16 -3.01 -11.45
CA GLU A 58 -8.78 -2.98 -11.94
C GLU A 58 -8.02 -1.75 -11.44
N LYS A 59 -8.67 -0.58 -11.41
CA LYS A 59 -8.08 0.65 -10.89
C LYS A 59 -7.66 0.51 -9.43
N LEU A 60 -8.49 -0.10 -8.58
CA LEU A 60 -8.13 -0.36 -7.19
C LEU A 60 -7.07 -1.46 -7.09
N HIS A 61 -7.27 -2.55 -7.83
CA HIS A 61 -6.43 -3.74 -7.78
C HIS A 61 -4.98 -3.41 -8.14
N ASN A 62 -4.75 -2.66 -9.21
CA ASN A 62 -3.42 -2.25 -9.65
C ASN A 62 -2.71 -1.39 -8.60
N LYS A 63 -3.44 -0.49 -7.93
CA LYS A 63 -2.88 0.32 -6.84
C LYS A 63 -2.51 -0.52 -5.63
N THR A 64 -3.35 -1.49 -5.27
CA THR A 64 -3.07 -2.45 -4.20
C THR A 64 -1.86 -3.33 -4.52
N LEU A 65 -1.76 -3.87 -5.74
CA LEU A 65 -0.59 -4.62 -6.18
C LEU A 65 0.69 -3.78 -6.05
N PHE A 66 0.66 -2.53 -6.50
CA PHE A 66 1.80 -1.63 -6.42
C PHE A 66 2.23 -1.35 -4.97
N ARG A 67 1.29 -1.12 -4.04
CA ARG A 67 1.61 -0.99 -2.60
C ARG A 67 2.25 -2.26 -2.06
N CYS A 68 1.69 -3.43 -2.37
CA CYS A 68 2.24 -4.72 -1.97
C CYS A 68 3.68 -4.93 -2.49
N GLU A 69 3.97 -4.55 -3.73
CA GLU A 69 5.32 -4.65 -4.30
C GLU A 69 6.33 -3.76 -3.56
N ILE A 70 5.96 -2.52 -3.24
CA ILE A 70 6.83 -1.63 -2.45
C ILE A 70 7.13 -2.24 -1.08
N ILE A 71 6.10 -2.74 -0.38
CA ILE A 71 6.26 -3.37 0.93
C ILE A 71 7.16 -4.61 0.83
N LYS A 72 6.92 -5.50 -0.14
CA LYS A 72 7.72 -6.70 -0.38
C LYS A 72 9.18 -6.37 -0.70
N ASN A 73 9.43 -5.34 -1.50
CA ASN A 73 10.78 -4.86 -1.78
C ASN A 73 11.48 -4.41 -0.49
N CYS A 74 10.78 -3.67 0.38
CA CYS A 74 11.34 -3.26 1.66
C CYS A 74 11.55 -4.40 2.66
N ILE A 75 10.68 -5.41 2.66
CA ILE A 75 10.88 -6.66 3.40
C ILE A 75 12.17 -7.33 2.93
N ASN A 76 12.33 -7.50 1.61
CA ASN A 76 13.49 -8.19 1.03
C ASN A 76 14.80 -7.45 1.31
N LEU A 77 14.82 -6.12 1.17
CA LEU A 77 15.99 -5.32 1.51
C LEU A 77 16.32 -5.42 3.00
N THR A 78 15.32 -5.31 3.88
CA THR A 78 15.54 -5.42 5.34
C THR A 78 16.04 -6.82 5.73
N LYS A 79 15.55 -7.90 5.09
CA LYS A 79 16.08 -9.26 5.29
C LYS A 79 17.53 -9.38 4.87
N LYS A 80 17.89 -8.86 3.69
CA LYS A 80 19.27 -8.83 3.21
C LYS A 80 20.19 -8.07 4.17
N ASP A 81 19.73 -6.95 4.72
CA ASP A 81 20.48 -6.18 5.71
C ASP A 81 20.68 -6.96 7.02
N ILE A 82 19.71 -7.79 7.42
CA ILE A 82 19.84 -8.69 8.58
C ILE A 82 20.83 -9.83 8.30
N GLU A 83 20.82 -10.39 7.10
CA GLU A 83 21.67 -11.52 6.74
C GLU A 83 23.13 -11.11 6.46
N SER A 84 23.33 -9.93 5.85
CA SER A 84 24.64 -9.49 5.37
C SER A 84 25.47 -8.78 6.44
N ASN A 85 24.82 -8.24 7.48
CA ASN A 85 25.53 -7.51 8.53
C ASN A 85 26.00 -8.46 9.63
N ASN A 86 27.33 -8.54 9.80
CA ASN A 86 27.91 -9.02 11.06
C ASN A 86 27.66 -7.97 12.13
N PHE A 87 26.53 -8.08 12.82
CA PHE A 87 26.16 -7.17 13.90
C PHE A 87 27.15 -7.31 15.06
N SER A 88 28.06 -6.34 15.18
CA SER A 88 28.89 -6.16 16.38
C SER A 88 28.05 -5.73 17.59
N ASN A 89 26.85 -5.18 17.35
CA ASN A 89 25.91 -4.71 18.37
C ASN A 89 24.51 -5.36 18.19
N ASN A 90 24.05 -6.11 19.19
CA ASN A 90 22.72 -6.73 19.20
C ASN A 90 21.57 -5.72 19.08
N SER A 91 21.76 -4.47 19.47
CA SER A 91 20.73 -3.42 19.39
C SER A 91 20.29 -3.14 17.95
N GLU A 92 21.23 -3.13 17.00
CA GLU A 92 20.92 -2.83 15.59
C GLU A 92 20.15 -3.97 14.92
N LYS A 93 20.54 -5.21 15.23
CA LYS A 93 19.80 -6.40 14.80
C LYS A 93 18.36 -6.37 15.29
N ILE A 94 18.13 -6.01 16.55
CA ILE A 94 16.78 -5.87 17.13
C ILE A 94 15.97 -4.79 16.40
N LYS A 95 16.58 -3.63 16.11
CA LYS A 95 15.90 -2.55 15.36
C LYS A 95 15.47 -3.01 13.97
N LEU A 96 16.34 -3.70 13.23
CA LEU A 96 16.01 -4.23 11.90
C LEU A 96 14.95 -5.34 11.97
N GLN A 97 14.99 -6.21 12.98
CA GLN A 97 13.97 -7.22 13.19
C GLN A 97 12.60 -6.59 13.50
N ASN A 98 12.56 -5.56 14.35
CA ASN A 98 11.33 -4.83 14.64
C ASN A 98 10.78 -4.14 13.39
N LYS A 99 11.66 -3.52 12.58
CA LYS A 99 11.29 -2.95 11.28
C LYS A 99 10.70 -4.01 10.35
N LEU A 100 11.32 -5.18 10.25
CA LEU A 100 10.82 -6.29 9.43
C LEU A 100 9.44 -6.74 9.88
N ASN A 101 9.20 -6.84 11.19
CA ASN A 101 7.90 -7.20 11.74
C ASN A 101 6.83 -6.15 11.36
N MET A 102 7.13 -4.86 11.49
CA MET A 102 6.21 -3.80 11.07
C MET A 102 5.91 -3.85 9.57
N LEU A 103 6.90 -4.12 8.73
CA LEU A 103 6.69 -4.26 7.28
C LEU A 103 5.81 -5.47 6.93
N ASN A 104 5.97 -6.60 7.63
CA ASN A 104 5.10 -7.76 7.44
C ASN A 104 3.65 -7.45 7.85
N MET A 105 3.46 -6.73 8.97
CA MET A 105 2.11 -6.28 9.37
C MET A 105 1.47 -5.37 8.31
N GLU A 106 2.23 -4.47 7.69
CA GLU A 106 1.68 -3.64 6.59
C GLU A 106 1.23 -4.48 5.39
N LEU A 107 1.94 -5.56 5.08
CA LEU A 107 1.53 -6.49 4.02
C LEU A 107 0.24 -7.24 4.37
N GLU A 108 0.11 -7.69 5.63
CA GLU A 108 -1.13 -8.31 6.11
C GLU A 108 -2.31 -7.35 6.05
N VAL A 109 -2.10 -6.07 6.40
CA VAL A 109 -3.11 -5.02 6.27
C VAL A 109 -3.56 -4.84 4.82
N GLU A 110 -2.65 -4.84 3.85
CA GLU A 110 -3.04 -4.77 2.42
C GLU A 110 -3.91 -5.97 2.00
N GLU A 111 -3.60 -7.17 2.47
CA GLU A 111 -4.42 -8.36 2.19
C GLU A 111 -5.83 -8.24 2.78
N ILE A 112 -5.95 -7.76 4.03
CA ILE A 112 -7.25 -7.54 4.67
C ILE A 112 -8.08 -6.50 3.91
N ILE A 113 -7.47 -5.37 3.55
CA ILE A 113 -8.15 -4.30 2.81
C ILE A 113 -8.61 -4.80 1.43
N LYS A 114 -7.74 -5.53 0.72
CA LYS A 114 -8.08 -6.14 -0.58
C LYS A 114 -9.26 -7.10 -0.46
N ASP A 115 -9.29 -7.95 0.56
CA ASP A 115 -10.37 -8.90 0.79
C ASP A 115 -11.69 -8.21 1.11
N GLN A 116 -11.66 -7.12 1.88
CA GLN A 116 -12.84 -6.28 2.14
C GLN A 116 -13.37 -5.66 0.85
N ALA A 117 -12.50 -5.06 0.04
CA ALA A 117 -12.88 -4.49 -1.26
C ALA A 117 -13.47 -5.57 -2.18
N LYS A 118 -12.88 -6.76 -2.23
CA LYS A 118 -13.36 -7.88 -3.03
C LYS A 118 -14.77 -8.34 -2.62
N LYS A 119 -15.08 -8.34 -1.32
CA LYS A 119 -16.43 -8.65 -0.82
C LYS A 119 -17.46 -7.62 -1.28
N VAL A 120 -17.11 -6.33 -1.21
CA VAL A 120 -17.98 -5.25 -1.71
C VAL A 120 -18.18 -5.37 -3.22
N PHE A 121 -17.11 -5.65 -3.95
CA PHE A 121 -17.15 -5.89 -5.39
C PHE A 121 -18.16 -6.96 -5.77
N HIS A 122 -18.02 -8.16 -5.20
CA HIS A 122 -18.91 -9.28 -5.49
C HIS A 122 -20.34 -9.10 -5.00
N LYS A 123 -20.62 -8.10 -4.16
CA LYS A 123 -21.99 -7.80 -3.74
C LYS A 123 -22.75 -6.99 -4.78
N ILE A 124 -22.05 -6.14 -5.53
CA ILE A 124 -22.65 -5.18 -6.49
C ILE A 124 -22.51 -5.69 -7.93
N CYS A 125 -21.37 -6.29 -8.25
CA CYS A 125 -20.96 -6.63 -9.60
C CYS A 125 -21.17 -8.12 -9.95
N ARG A 126 -22.17 -8.76 -9.35
CA ARG A 126 -22.39 -10.20 -9.48
C ARG A 126 -23.80 -10.53 -9.90
#